data_AF-A0A972NFW1-F1
#
_entry.id   AF-A0A972NFW1-F1
#
_cell.length_a   1.000
_cell.length_b   1.000
_cell.length_c   1.000
_cell.angle_alpha   90.00
_cell.angle_beta   90.00
_cell.angle_gamma   90.00
#
_symmetry.space_group_name_H-M   'P 1'
#
loop_
_entity.id
_entity.type
_entity.pdbx_description
1 polymer ?
#
loop_
_entity_poly.entity_id
_entity_poly.type
_entity_poly.pdbx_seq_one_letter_code
_entity_poly.pdbx_strand_id
1 'polypeptide(L)'
;MRRAWPFLLIGTAWAHHGQLSGSPFLSGLAHPFTGLDHLTAALAVGLWGSYFLGRKALLPAALFISAVGVGALLGGAGVALPLAETAATFSVLALGLMLLFAFRKTSFALPLVALFGLLHGNLHGLEAPTFGYAYLAGILLSTAFLHAAGLLTGSVLKDRGLRAAGALLVVLSLLL
;
A
#
# COMPACT_ATOMS: atom_id res chain seq x y z
N MET A 1 41.13 -10.26 5.13
CA MET A 1 40.14 -9.37 5.77
C MET A 1 39.14 -8.89 4.72
N ARG A 2 38.00 -9.56 4.56
CA ARG A 2 36.80 -9.03 3.90
C ARG A 2 35.64 -9.50 4.75
N ARG A 3 35.07 -8.57 5.52
CA ARG A 3 34.01 -8.83 6.50
C ARG A 3 32.77 -9.30 5.72
N ALA A 4 32.40 -10.55 5.94
CA ALA A 4 31.08 -11.05 5.57
C ALA A 4 30.05 -10.28 6.43
N TRP A 5 29.18 -9.52 5.78
CA TRP A 5 28.00 -8.96 6.43
C TRP A 5 26.94 -10.05 6.44
N PRO A 6 26.50 -10.57 7.60
CA PRO A 6 25.27 -11.30 7.70
C PRO A 6 24.11 -10.29 7.70
N PHE A 7 22.90 -10.77 7.45
CA PHE A 7 21.62 -10.04 7.42
C PHE A 7 21.29 -9.35 6.09
N LEU A 8 20.62 -10.10 5.22
CA LEU A 8 19.32 -9.69 4.66
C LEU A 8 18.53 -10.98 4.49
N LEU A 9 17.72 -11.29 5.50
CA LEU A 9 16.64 -12.26 5.33
C LEU A 9 15.69 -11.64 4.32
N ILE A 10 15.84 -12.04 3.06
CA ILE A 10 14.95 -11.69 1.97
C ILE A 10 13.60 -12.30 2.36
N GLY A 11 12.69 -11.46 2.83
CA GLY A 11 11.29 -11.82 2.95
C GLY A 11 10.82 -12.25 1.57
N THR A 12 10.54 -13.53 1.41
CA THR A 12 9.82 -14.01 0.24
C THR A 12 8.46 -13.32 0.30
N ALA A 13 8.17 -12.40 -0.61
CA ALA A 13 6.82 -11.91 -0.80
C ALA A 13 5.92 -13.13 -1.06
N TRP A 14 5.10 -13.49 -0.07
CA TRP A 14 4.14 -14.60 -0.16
C TRP A 14 2.95 -14.19 -1.03
N ALA A 15 3.19 -13.86 -2.30
CA ALA A 15 2.15 -13.78 -3.31
C ALA A 15 1.86 -15.21 -3.79
N HIS A 16 1.01 -15.94 -3.06
CA HIS A 16 0.38 -17.13 -3.62
C HIS A 16 -0.44 -16.68 -4.84
N HIS A 17 0.01 -17.03 -6.04
CA HIS A 17 -0.63 -16.65 -7.30
C HIS A 17 -1.98 -17.36 -7.43
N GLY A 18 -3.02 -16.81 -6.80
CA GLY A 18 -4.41 -17.17 -6.99
C GLY A 18 -4.90 -16.64 -8.33
N GLN A 19 -4.45 -17.24 -9.43
CA GLN A 19 -5.03 -16.99 -10.73
C GLN A 19 -6.51 -17.43 -10.67
N LEU A 20 -7.43 -16.48 -10.46
CA LEU A 20 -8.85 -16.68 -10.75
C LEU A 20 -8.96 -16.78 -12.28
N SER A 21 -8.72 -17.99 -12.77
CA SER A 21 -8.59 -18.34 -14.19
C SER A 21 -9.81 -17.88 -14.98
N GLY A 22 -9.70 -16.75 -15.68
CA GLY A 22 -10.65 -16.30 -16.70
C GLY A 22 -11.03 -14.81 -16.69
N SER A 23 -10.85 -14.07 -15.59
CA SER A 23 -11.28 -12.66 -15.53
C SER A 23 -10.17 -11.72 -15.07
N PRO A 24 -9.62 -10.88 -15.97
CA PRO A 24 -8.64 -9.85 -15.62
C PRO A 24 -9.15 -8.91 -14.53
N PHE A 25 -10.44 -8.58 -14.55
CA PHE A 25 -11.06 -7.75 -13.51
C PHE A 25 -11.02 -8.42 -12.14
N LEU A 26 -11.41 -9.70 -12.04
CA LEU A 26 -11.40 -10.41 -10.75
C LEU A 26 -9.97 -10.64 -10.25
N SER A 27 -9.02 -10.88 -11.16
CA SER A 27 -7.59 -10.96 -10.82
C SER A 27 -7.11 -9.63 -10.21
N GLY A 28 -7.40 -8.49 -10.86
CA GLY A 28 -7.04 -7.18 -10.32
C GLY A 28 -7.77 -6.83 -9.01
N LEU A 29 -9.03 -7.22 -8.89
CA LEU A 29 -9.82 -7.02 -7.68
C LEU A 29 -9.23 -7.79 -6.48
N ALA A 30 -8.83 -9.04 -6.70
CA ALA A 30 -8.26 -9.90 -5.66
C ALA A 30 -6.84 -9.50 -5.26
N HIS A 31 -6.06 -8.94 -6.20
CA HIS A 31 -4.62 -8.76 -6.02
C HIS A 31 -4.24 -7.91 -4.78
N PRO A 32 -4.84 -6.75 -4.48
CA PRO A 32 -4.50 -6.01 -3.26
C PRO A 32 -4.84 -6.72 -1.94
N PHE A 33 -5.61 -7.81 -1.98
CA PHE A 33 -5.91 -8.64 -0.80
C PHE A 33 -4.92 -9.81 -0.63
N THR A 34 -4.13 -10.14 -1.66
CA THR A 34 -3.15 -11.24 -1.58
C THR A 34 -1.83 -10.79 -0.96
N GLY A 35 -1.49 -9.51 -1.07
CA GLY A 35 -0.31 -8.90 -0.45
C GLY A 35 -0.64 -8.23 0.88
N LEU A 36 0.00 -8.67 1.97
CA LEU A 36 -0.16 -8.05 3.29
C LEU A 36 0.36 -6.60 3.31
N ASP A 37 1.41 -6.32 2.56
CA ASP A 37 1.94 -4.99 2.28
C ASP A 37 0.89 -4.05 1.69
N HIS A 38 0.27 -4.44 0.58
CA HIS A 38 -0.74 -3.67 -0.14
C HIS A 38 -1.97 -3.40 0.74
N LEU A 39 -2.48 -4.48 1.35
CA LEU A 39 -3.65 -4.43 2.22
C LEU A 39 -3.43 -3.48 3.39
N THR A 40 -2.30 -3.64 4.09
CA THR A 40 -2.03 -2.85 5.30
C THR A 40 -1.68 -1.40 4.98
N ALA A 41 -0.95 -1.13 3.89
CA ALA A 41 -0.67 0.22 3.44
C ALA A 41 -1.97 0.97 3.07
N ALA A 42 -2.87 0.36 2.30
CA ALA A 42 -4.13 0.99 1.90
C ALA A 42 -5.04 1.30 3.11
N LEU A 43 -5.17 0.36 4.05
CA LEU A 43 -5.89 0.58 5.31
C LEU A 43 -5.27 1.72 6.12
N ALA A 44 -3.94 1.73 6.27
CA ALA A 44 -3.22 2.73 7.05
C ALA A 44 -3.39 4.14 6.49
N VAL A 45 -3.40 4.32 5.17
CA VAL A 45 -3.64 5.63 4.54
C VAL A 45 -5.06 6.14 4.83
N GLY A 46 -6.07 5.28 4.73
CA GLY A 46 -7.46 5.67 5.04
C GLY A 46 -7.64 6.03 6.51
N LEU A 47 -7.03 5.23 7.39
CA LEU A 47 -7.03 5.45 8.83
C LEU A 47 -6.30 6.76 9.19
N TRP A 48 -5.13 7.03 8.59
CA TRP A 48 -4.39 8.27 8.80
C TRP A 48 -5.19 9.50 8.34
N GLY A 49 -5.82 9.42 7.17
CA GLY A 49 -6.62 10.52 6.62
C GLY A 49 -7.82 10.89 7.50
N SER A 50 -8.61 9.90 7.90
CA SER A 50 -9.76 10.10 8.79
C SER A 50 -9.35 10.69 10.15
N TYR A 51 -8.26 10.20 10.73
CA TYR A 51 -7.83 10.62 12.06
C TYR A 51 -7.27 12.05 12.08
N PHE A 52 -6.46 12.43 11.08
CA PHE A 52 -5.71 13.68 11.13
C PHE A 52 -6.28 14.83 10.29
N LEU A 53 -7.08 14.56 9.25
CA LEU A 53 -7.44 15.58 8.26
C LEU A 53 -8.90 16.05 8.29
N GLY A 54 -9.75 15.45 9.13
CA GLY A 54 -11.15 15.88 9.29
C GLY A 54 -11.89 16.01 7.95
N ARG A 55 -12.28 17.23 7.56
CA ARG A 55 -12.97 17.50 6.27
C ARG A 55 -12.17 17.07 5.04
N LYS A 56 -10.85 16.94 5.15
CA LYS A 56 -9.94 16.50 4.07
C LYS A 56 -9.56 15.03 4.19
N ALA A 57 -10.30 14.21 4.95
CA ALA A 57 -9.99 12.81 5.20
C ALA A 57 -9.81 11.97 3.91
N LEU A 58 -10.52 12.33 2.83
CA LEU A 58 -10.43 11.61 1.55
C LEU A 58 -9.18 11.96 0.73
N LEU A 59 -8.48 13.06 1.04
CA LEU A 59 -7.35 13.54 0.24
C LEU A 59 -6.21 12.51 0.11
N PRO A 60 -5.74 11.85 1.20
CA PRO A 60 -4.67 10.85 1.09
C PRO A 60 -5.10 9.64 0.26
N ALA A 61 -6.35 9.17 0.42
CA ALA A 61 -6.89 8.05 -0.35
C ALA A 61 -6.96 8.40 -1.84
N ALA A 62 -7.47 9.59 -2.19
CA ALA A 62 -7.52 10.04 -3.58
C ALA A 62 -6.12 10.16 -4.22
N LEU A 63 -5.13 10.68 -3.47
CA LEU A 63 -3.74 10.73 -3.93
C LEU A 63 -3.17 9.32 -4.16
N PHE A 64 -3.35 8.42 -3.19
CA PHE A 64 -2.83 7.06 -3.27
C PHE A 64 -3.43 6.30 -4.45
N ILE A 65 -4.76 6.30 -4.60
CA ILE A 65 -5.48 5.64 -5.70
C ILE A 65 -5.03 6.18 -7.06
N SER A 66 -4.91 7.51 -7.19
CA SER A 66 -4.45 8.13 -8.43
C SER A 66 -3.01 7.71 -8.76
N ALA A 67 -2.13 7.69 -7.76
CA ALA A 67 -0.75 7.28 -7.92
C ALA A 67 -0.64 5.78 -8.26
N VAL A 68 -1.44 4.91 -7.63
CA VAL A 68 -1.56 3.49 -7.99
C VAL A 68 -1.96 3.34 -9.45
N GLY A 69 -2.94 4.11 -9.93
CA GLY A 69 -3.35 4.08 -11.32
C GLY A 69 -2.21 4.43 -12.29
N VAL A 70 -1.49 5.52 -12.02
CA VAL A 70 -0.32 5.93 -12.82
C VAL A 70 0.78 4.88 -12.77
N GLY A 71 1.10 4.37 -11.58
CA GLY A 71 2.12 3.35 -11.38
C GLY A 71 1.80 2.07 -12.15
N ALA A 72 0.55 1.61 -12.05
CA ALA A 72 0.07 0.40 -12.72
C ALA A 72 0.14 0.53 -14.24
N LEU A 73 -0.19 1.70 -14.80
CA LEU A 73 -0.01 1.95 -16.23
C LEU A 73 1.46 1.91 -16.64
N LEU A 74 2.37 2.48 -15.85
CA LEU A 74 3.81 2.40 -16.11
C LEU A 74 4.32 0.96 -16.06
N GLY A 75 3.92 0.21 -15.04
CA GLY A 75 4.32 -1.20 -14.86
C GLY A 75 3.76 -2.09 -15.96
N GLY A 76 2.50 -1.90 -16.32
CA GLY A 76 1.86 -2.61 -17.44
C GLY A 76 2.48 -2.29 -18.80
N ALA A 77 3.13 -1.12 -18.94
CA ALA A 77 3.93 -0.76 -20.10
C ALA A 77 5.38 -1.29 -20.05
N GLY A 78 5.73 -2.06 -19.01
CA GLY A 78 7.08 -2.63 -18.82
C GLY A 78 8.10 -1.66 -18.23
N VAL A 79 7.68 -0.47 -17.77
CA VAL A 79 8.58 0.49 -17.12
C VAL A 79 8.73 0.12 -15.65
N ALA A 80 9.85 -0.53 -15.30
CA ALA A 80 10.16 -0.86 -13.93
C ALA A 80 10.73 0.36 -13.18
N LEU A 81 10.09 0.74 -12.07
CA LEU A 81 10.59 1.80 -11.20
C LEU A 81 11.62 1.21 -10.20
N PRO A 82 12.76 1.90 -9.98
CA PRO A 82 13.71 1.47 -8.96
C PRO A 82 13.06 1.38 -7.59
N LEU A 83 13.50 0.40 -6.80
CA LEU A 83 13.07 0.20 -5.40
C LEU A 83 11.58 -0.16 -5.24
N ALA A 84 10.83 -0.45 -6.31
CA ALA A 84 9.40 -0.76 -6.19
C ALA A 84 9.13 -1.93 -5.21
N GLU A 85 9.90 -3.02 -5.33
CA GLU A 85 9.84 -4.17 -4.39
C GLU A 85 10.12 -3.76 -2.94
N THR A 86 11.20 -2.99 -2.71
CA THR A 86 11.57 -2.53 -1.36
C THR A 86 10.59 -1.52 -0.78
N ALA A 87 9.92 -0.76 -1.65
CA ALA A 87 9.00 0.29 -1.26
C ALA A 87 7.72 -0.26 -0.65
N ALA A 88 7.31 -1.49 -1.00
CA ALA A 88 6.17 -2.15 -0.40
C ALA A 88 6.37 -2.31 1.12
N THR A 89 7.44 -3.01 1.54
CA THR A 89 7.80 -3.16 2.97
C THR A 89 8.06 -1.82 3.65
N PHE A 90 8.81 -0.91 3.00
CA PHE A 90 9.13 0.39 3.60
C PHE A 90 7.90 1.27 3.79
N SER A 91 6.89 1.16 2.92
CA SER A 91 5.64 1.92 3.07
C SER A 91 4.88 1.54 4.34
N VAL A 92 4.81 0.24 4.65
CA VAL A 92 4.13 -0.28 5.84
C VAL A 92 4.84 0.22 7.10
N LEU A 93 6.18 0.16 7.10
CA LEU A 93 7.00 0.72 8.17
C LEU A 93 6.74 2.22 8.36
N ALA A 94 6.84 3.00 7.28
CA ALA A 94 6.67 4.45 7.32
C ALA A 94 5.28 4.87 7.78
N LEU A 95 4.22 4.26 7.25
CA LEU A 95 2.83 4.51 7.65
C LEU A 95 2.58 4.05 9.09
N GLY A 96 3.16 2.92 9.50
CA GLY A 96 3.12 2.44 10.88
C GLY A 96 3.75 3.43 11.86
N LEU A 97 4.94 3.95 11.55
CA LEU A 97 5.59 4.99 12.34
C LEU A 97 4.77 6.28 12.38
N MET A 98 4.14 6.66 11.27
CA MET A 98 3.27 7.84 11.22
C MET A 98 2.07 7.70 12.18
N LEU A 99 1.46 6.52 12.24
CA LEU A 99 0.35 6.25 13.16
C LEU A 99 0.82 6.12 14.62
N LEU A 100 1.91 5.39 14.85
CA LEU A 100 2.49 5.13 16.17
C LEU A 100 2.88 6.43 16.88
N PHE A 101 3.51 7.35 16.15
CA PHE A 101 3.96 8.64 16.67
C PHE A 101 2.98 9.78 16.43
N ALA A 102 1.78 9.49 15.91
CA ALA A 102 0.77 10.46 15.56
C ALA A 102 1.30 11.62 14.68
N PHE A 103 2.14 11.28 13.71
CA PHE A 103 2.76 12.23 12.80
C PHE A 103 1.73 12.81 11.83
N ARG A 104 1.45 14.10 11.96
CA ARG A 104 0.38 14.82 11.24
C ARG A 104 0.85 15.87 10.22
N LYS A 105 2.16 15.96 9.94
CA LYS A 105 2.68 16.98 9.00
C LYS A 105 2.36 16.58 7.55
N THR A 106 1.30 17.17 6.99
CA THR A 106 0.82 16.90 5.63
C THR A 106 1.85 17.18 4.55
N SER A 107 2.75 18.14 4.76
CA SER A 107 3.85 18.48 3.83
C SER A 107 4.82 17.32 3.58
N PHE A 108 4.89 16.36 4.50
CA PHE A 108 5.68 15.13 4.35
C PHE A 108 4.81 13.92 4.08
N ALA A 109 3.66 13.82 4.76
CA ALA A 109 2.77 12.67 4.65
C ALA A 109 2.18 12.51 3.25
N LEU A 110 1.65 13.58 2.63
CA LEU A 110 0.99 13.46 1.33
C LEU A 110 1.94 13.09 0.19
N PRO A 111 3.16 13.67 0.09
CA PRO A 111 4.15 13.20 -0.90
C PRO A 111 4.55 11.73 -0.69
N LEU A 112 4.73 11.28 0.57
CA LEU A 112 5.03 9.88 0.86
C LEU A 112 3.89 8.94 0.43
N VAL A 113 2.65 9.30 0.75
CA VAL A 113 1.45 8.54 0.31
C VAL A 113 1.39 8.44 -1.21
N ALA A 114 1.67 9.53 -1.93
CA ALA A 114 1.73 9.53 -3.38
C ALA A 114 2.85 8.61 -3.92
N LEU A 115 4.05 8.72 -3.35
CA LEU A 115 5.19 7.91 -3.74
C LEU A 115 4.93 6.42 -3.52
N PHE A 116 4.40 6.05 -2.35
CA PHE A 116 4.06 4.66 -2.05
C PHE A 116 2.96 4.15 -2.99
N GLY A 117 1.91 4.93 -3.24
CA GLY A 117 0.87 4.55 -4.20
C GLY A 117 1.45 4.30 -5.59
N LEU A 118 2.36 5.17 -6.07
CA LEU A 118 3.01 5.00 -7.37
C LEU A 118 3.82 3.70 -7.45
N LEU A 119 4.59 3.38 -6.40
CA LEU A 119 5.45 2.20 -6.38
C LEU A 119 4.64 0.89 -6.23
N HIS A 120 3.57 0.88 -5.43
CA HIS A 120 2.64 -0.26 -5.37
C HIS A 120 1.95 -0.49 -6.70
N GLY A 121 1.44 0.60 -7.32
CA GLY A 121 0.86 0.53 -8.65
C GLY A 121 1.83 -0.08 -9.65
N ASN A 122 3.09 0.33 -9.64
CA ASN A 122 4.09 -0.19 -10.58
C ASN A 122 4.28 -1.71 -10.46
N LEU A 123 4.41 -2.24 -9.25
CA LEU A 123 4.46 -3.69 -9.03
C LEU A 123 3.21 -4.39 -9.54
N HIS A 124 2.01 -3.89 -9.21
CA HIS A 124 0.77 -4.46 -9.72
C HIS A 124 0.73 -4.55 -11.25
N GLY A 125 1.27 -3.55 -11.94
CA GLY A 125 1.36 -3.51 -13.40
C GLY A 125 2.36 -4.51 -13.96
N LEU A 126 3.54 -4.64 -13.34
CA LEU A 126 4.61 -5.55 -13.74
C LEU A 126 4.25 -7.03 -13.49
N GLU A 127 3.57 -7.30 -12.39
CA GLU A 127 3.18 -8.66 -11.97
C GLU A 127 1.88 -9.13 -12.62
N ALA A 128 1.18 -8.25 -13.33
CA ALA A 128 -0.08 -8.59 -13.99
C ALA A 128 0.16 -9.72 -15.03
N PRO A 129 -0.50 -10.88 -14.90
CA PRO A 129 -0.37 -11.97 -15.88
C PRO A 129 -0.79 -11.54 -17.29
N THR A 130 -1.75 -10.62 -17.36
CA THR A 130 -2.13 -9.89 -18.56
C THR A 130 -2.67 -8.53 -18.14
N PHE A 131 -1.84 -7.50 -18.27
CA PHE A 131 -2.26 -6.15 -17.93
C PHE A 131 -3.36 -5.66 -18.90
N GLY A 132 -4.35 -4.93 -18.37
CA GLY A 132 -5.41 -4.32 -19.16
C GLY A 132 -6.34 -3.47 -18.30
N TYR A 133 -7.22 -2.69 -18.93
CA TYR A 133 -8.10 -1.76 -18.22
C TYR A 133 -9.06 -2.45 -17.23
N ALA A 134 -9.47 -3.69 -17.52
CA ALA A 134 -10.28 -4.48 -16.59
C ALA A 134 -9.52 -4.83 -15.30
N TYR A 135 -8.25 -5.25 -15.43
CA TYR A 135 -7.38 -5.52 -14.28
C TYR A 135 -7.10 -4.25 -13.47
N LEU A 136 -6.78 -3.15 -14.16
CA LEU A 136 -6.60 -1.84 -13.53
C LEU A 136 -7.85 -1.40 -12.75
N ALA A 137 -9.03 -1.51 -13.35
CA ALA A 137 -10.29 -1.17 -12.68
C ALA A 137 -10.52 -2.02 -11.42
N GLY A 138 -10.18 -3.32 -11.46
CA GLY A 138 -10.22 -4.20 -10.31
C GLY A 138 -9.32 -3.71 -9.16
N ILE A 139 -8.05 -3.39 -9.45
CA ILE A 139 -7.09 -2.88 -8.46
C ILE A 139 -7.58 -1.56 -7.85
N LEU A 140 -8.03 -0.62 -8.68
CA LEU A 140 -8.48 0.68 -8.19
C LEU A 140 -9.73 0.54 -7.31
N LEU A 141 -10.63 -0.38 -7.64
CA LEU A 141 -11.82 -0.65 -6.85
C LEU A 141 -11.49 -1.29 -5.50
N SER A 142 -10.64 -2.32 -5.46
CA SER A 142 -10.22 -2.95 -4.20
C SER A 142 -9.40 -1.99 -3.33
N THR A 143 -8.52 -1.19 -3.92
CA THR A 143 -7.76 -0.14 -3.21
C THR A 143 -8.69 0.92 -2.62
N ALA A 144 -9.69 1.39 -3.37
CA ALA A 144 -10.70 2.32 -2.86
C ALA A 144 -11.51 1.71 -1.70
N PHE A 145 -11.88 0.44 -1.80
CA PHE A 145 -12.57 -0.29 -0.74
C PHE A 145 -11.72 -0.38 0.53
N LEU A 146 -10.44 -0.73 0.42
CA LEU A 146 -9.51 -0.79 1.55
C LEU A 146 -9.31 0.59 2.20
N HIS A 147 -9.15 1.66 1.42
CA HIS A 147 -9.11 3.00 1.99
C HIS A 147 -10.40 3.38 2.71
N ALA A 148 -11.56 3.04 2.16
CA ALA A 148 -12.85 3.28 2.80
C ALA A 148 -12.95 2.52 4.15
N ALA A 149 -12.53 1.26 4.20
CA ALA A 149 -12.46 0.49 5.43
C ALA A 149 -11.51 1.13 6.46
N GLY A 150 -10.35 1.61 6.02
CA GLY A 150 -9.41 2.36 6.85
C GLY A 150 -10.01 3.67 7.38
N LEU A 151 -10.69 4.44 6.53
CA LEU A 151 -11.38 5.69 6.90
C LEU A 151 -12.45 5.46 7.95
N LEU A 152 -13.30 4.44 7.77
CA LEU A 152 -14.34 4.07 8.72
C LEU A 152 -13.73 3.67 10.06
N THR A 153 -12.68 2.84 10.04
CA THR A 153 -11.97 2.41 11.24
C THR A 153 -11.35 3.61 11.97
N GLY A 154 -10.63 4.47 11.26
CA GLY A 154 -9.98 5.64 11.85
C GLY A 154 -10.96 6.68 12.40
N SER A 155 -12.19 6.75 11.88
CA SER A 155 -13.23 7.67 12.37
C SER A 155 -13.77 7.33 13.76
N VAL A 156 -13.63 6.07 14.19
CA VAL A 156 -14.12 5.59 15.51
C VAL A 156 -12.99 5.25 16.49
N LEU A 157 -11.75 5.16 16.01
CA LEU A 157 -10.59 4.86 16.85
C LEU A 157 -10.26 6.03 17.78
N LYS A 158 -9.75 5.69 18.97
CA LYS A 158 -9.13 6.62 19.93
C LYS A 158 -7.61 6.57 19.81
N ASP A 159 -6.90 7.53 20.40
CA ASP A 159 -5.43 7.64 20.36
C ASP A 159 -4.70 6.32 20.66
N ARG A 160 -5.13 5.59 21.70
CA ARG A 160 -4.51 4.31 22.07
C ARG A 160 -4.66 3.27 20.95
N GLY A 161 -5.83 3.21 20.31
CA GLY A 161 -6.08 2.30 19.20
C GLY A 161 -5.30 2.69 17.94
N LEU A 162 -5.18 3.99 17.67
CA LEU A 162 -4.34 4.51 16.58
C LEU A 162 -2.88 4.08 16.74
N ARG A 163 -2.33 4.27 17.93
CA ARG A 163 -0.93 3.92 18.22
C ARG A 163 -0.71 2.42 18.22
N ALA A 164 -1.67 1.63 18.71
CA ALA A 164 -1.62 0.17 18.64
C ALA A 164 -1.62 -0.33 17.17
N ALA A 165 -2.46 0.26 16.31
CA ALA A 165 -2.44 -0.03 14.88
C ALA A 165 -1.08 0.32 14.26
N GLY A 166 -0.52 1.49 14.59
CA GLY A 166 0.83 1.88 14.15
C GLY A 166 1.92 0.91 14.60
N ALA A 167 1.92 0.49 15.88
CA ALA A 167 2.87 -0.49 16.41
C ALA A 167 2.75 -1.84 15.69
N LEU A 168 1.52 -2.30 15.42
CA LEU A 168 1.27 -3.54 14.68
C LEU A 168 1.87 -3.46 13.27
N LEU A 169 1.67 -2.36 12.56
CA LEU A 169 2.23 -2.18 11.21
C LEU A 169 3.76 -2.18 11.22
N VAL A 170 4.39 -1.54 12.22
CA VAL A 170 5.85 -1.56 12.38
C VAL A 170 6.36 -2.98 12.63
N VAL A 171 5.65 -3.79 13.41
CA VAL A 171 6.03 -5.20 13.62
C VAL A 171 5.81 -6.02 12.35
N LEU A 172 4.68 -5.84 11.67
CA LEU A 172 4.36 -6.54 10.42
C LEU A 172 5.39 -6.23 9.34
N SER A 173 5.87 -4.99 9.24
CA SER A 173 6.90 -4.63 8.26
C SER A 173 8.25 -5.33 8.46
N LEU A 174 8.49 -5.95 9.62
CA LEU A 174 9.69 -6.75 9.87
C LEU A 174 9.54 -8.20 9.37
N LEU A 175 8.31 -8.59 8.99
CA LEU A 175 7.95 -9.93 8.53
C LEU A 175 7.68 -9.99 7.01
N LEU A 176 7.65 -8.83 6.35
CA LEU A 176 7.43 -8.65 4.90
C LEU A 176 8.76 -8.51 4.17
#